data_AF-E3RGQ7-F1
#
_entry.id   AF-E3RGQ7-F1
#
_cell.length_a   1.000
_cell.length_b   1.000
_cell.length_c   1.000
_cell.angle_alpha   90.00
_cell.angle_beta   90.00
_cell.angle_gamma   90.00
#
_symmetry.space_group_name_H-M   'P 1'
#
loop_
_entity.id
_entity.type
_entity.pdbx_description
1 polymer ?
#
loop_
_entity_poly.entity_id
_entity_poly.type
_entity_poly.pdbx_seq_one_letter_code
_entity_poly.pdbx_strand_id
1 'polypeptide(L)'
;MFMHNGGIGCWKQIKRRLAMDVDERWFNVVGGSTDSEWAFALFLDCLDRSGVSPDKDVEAGVGFGHTVLRKALLATIERINGFIRDVVGSAGVGEEEGRSLLNFAVTDGVSVVCSRYVSSRTDEAASLFFSSGTSWRELQGNGSGVEGAEADDDAERERDYVMERRDKGSDIVLVASEPLTFERDNWVTVPTNSTLTISKQTVMIHPIVDEFYSRNPSHERSANFAQQKGQTVTGSDKRVLGGEVAVA
;
A
#
# COMPACT_ATOMS: atom_id res chain seq x y z
N MET A 1 -10.97 -4.14 6.82
CA MET A 1 -9.73 -4.92 6.64
C MET A 1 -8.55 -3.98 6.49
N PHE A 2 -7.34 -4.44 6.83
CA PHE A 2 -6.11 -3.66 6.76
C PHE A 2 -4.94 -4.54 6.32
N MET A 3 -4.02 -3.99 5.53
CA MET A 3 -2.79 -4.62 5.08
C MET A 3 -1.65 -3.61 5.14
N HIS A 4 -0.43 -4.10 5.31
CA HIS A 4 0.77 -3.28 5.39
C HIS A 4 1.91 -3.98 4.66
N ASN A 5 2.55 -3.27 3.73
CA ASN A 5 3.83 -3.62 3.14
C ASN A 5 4.89 -2.60 3.56
N GLY A 6 6.00 -3.07 4.13
CA GLY A 6 7.06 -2.24 4.68
C GLY A 6 7.29 -2.52 6.17
N GLY A 7 7.64 -1.48 6.93
CA GLY A 7 7.95 -1.60 8.35
C GLY A 7 7.97 -0.25 9.06
N ILE A 8 7.64 -0.27 10.35
CA ILE A 8 7.68 0.90 11.23
C ILE A 8 9.09 1.06 11.82
N GLY A 9 9.68 2.24 11.64
CA GLY A 9 10.96 2.62 12.23
C GLY A 9 10.91 2.59 13.76
N CYS A 10 12.06 2.30 14.39
CA CYS A 10 12.20 2.21 15.85
C CYS A 10 11.12 1.34 16.53
N TRP A 11 10.62 0.29 15.87
CA TRP A 11 9.48 -0.49 16.37
C TRP A 11 9.66 -0.98 17.82
N LYS A 12 10.84 -1.51 18.15
CA LYS A 12 11.15 -2.03 19.49
C LYS A 12 11.06 -0.94 20.57
N GLN A 13 11.37 0.31 20.23
CA GLN A 13 11.38 1.44 21.14
C GLN A 13 9.99 2.07 21.27
N ILE A 14 9.22 2.15 20.18
CA ILE A 14 7.92 2.83 20.18
C ILE A 14 6.76 1.92 20.57
N LYS A 15 6.88 0.59 20.41
CA LYS A 15 5.76 -0.37 20.62
C LYS A 15 5.04 -0.16 21.94
N ARG A 16 5.79 0.00 23.05
CA ARG A 16 5.20 0.20 24.37
C ARG A 16 4.42 1.52 24.46
N ARG A 17 4.92 2.59 23.84
CA ARG A 17 4.27 3.90 23.85
C ARG A 17 2.99 3.88 23.02
N LEU A 18 3.06 3.32 21.82
CA LEU A 18 1.88 3.12 20.96
C LEU A 18 0.82 2.29 21.70
N ALA A 19 1.22 1.17 22.31
CA ALA A 19 0.31 0.29 23.04
C ALA A 19 -0.37 0.96 24.24
N MET A 20 0.29 1.92 24.90
CA MET A 20 -0.28 2.69 26.02
C MET A 20 -1.17 3.85 25.57
N ASP A 21 -1.01 4.32 24.33
CA ASP A 21 -1.80 5.44 23.79
C ASP A 21 -3.08 4.97 23.08
N VAL A 22 -3.09 3.76 22.52
CA VAL A 22 -4.28 3.16 21.90
C VAL A 22 -5.32 2.81 22.96
N ASP A 23 -6.60 3.12 22.71
CA ASP A 23 -7.69 2.78 23.63
C ASP A 23 -7.76 1.26 23.90
N GLU A 24 -8.15 0.88 25.12
CA GLU A 24 -8.23 -0.52 25.57
C GLU A 24 -9.03 -1.40 24.61
N ARG A 25 -10.10 -0.86 24.02
CA ARG A 25 -10.92 -1.60 23.04
C ARG A 25 -10.09 -2.06 21.85
N TRP A 26 -9.27 -1.17 21.28
CA TRP A 26 -8.48 -1.44 20.08
C TRP A 26 -7.19 -2.19 20.41
N PHE A 27 -6.65 -2.00 21.62
CA PHE A 27 -5.55 -2.82 22.13
C PHE A 27 -5.90 -4.31 22.11
N ASN A 28 -7.12 -4.66 22.52
CA ASN A 28 -7.59 -6.06 22.59
C ASN A 28 -7.84 -6.72 21.22
N VAL A 29 -7.79 -5.96 20.11
CA VAL A 29 -7.89 -6.50 18.75
C VAL A 29 -6.56 -7.13 18.30
N VAL A 30 -5.45 -6.75 18.91
CA VAL A 30 -4.11 -7.26 18.55
C VAL A 30 -3.95 -8.70 19.06
N GLY A 31 -3.79 -9.65 18.15
CA GLY A 31 -3.58 -11.06 18.48
C GLY A 31 -2.12 -11.51 18.36
N GLY A 32 -1.33 -10.78 17.59
CA GLY A 32 0.06 -11.08 17.27
C GLY A 32 1.05 -10.04 17.81
N SER A 33 2.22 -9.98 17.16
CA SER A 33 3.34 -9.13 17.60
C SER A 33 3.90 -8.23 16.50
N THR A 34 3.33 -8.30 15.29
CA THR A 34 3.75 -7.53 14.12
C THR A 34 3.42 -6.06 14.29
N ASP A 35 4.26 -5.18 13.75
CA ASP A 35 3.99 -3.75 13.69
C ASP A 35 2.73 -3.44 12.86
N SER A 36 2.43 -4.25 11.85
CA SER A 36 1.22 -4.14 11.03
C SER A 36 -0.09 -4.28 11.82
N GLU A 37 -0.18 -5.23 12.76
CA GLU A 37 -1.38 -5.37 13.60
C GLU A 37 -1.57 -4.18 14.54
N TRP A 38 -0.46 -3.68 15.11
CA TRP A 38 -0.49 -2.47 15.94
C TRP A 38 -0.82 -1.22 15.13
N ALA A 39 -0.36 -1.12 13.89
CA ALA A 39 -0.77 -0.07 12.97
C ALA A 39 -2.28 -0.13 12.68
N PHE A 40 -2.83 -1.34 12.55
CA PHE A 40 -4.28 -1.51 12.36
C PHE A 40 -5.06 -1.09 13.61
N ALA A 41 -4.65 -1.51 14.80
CA ALA A 41 -5.28 -1.07 16.06
C ALA A 41 -5.21 0.47 16.21
N LEU A 42 -4.07 1.08 15.87
CA LEU A 42 -3.91 2.53 15.87
C LEU A 42 -4.83 3.21 14.84
N PHE A 43 -5.03 2.59 13.67
CA PHE A 43 -5.98 3.08 12.66
C PHE A 43 -7.43 3.06 13.17
N LEU A 44 -7.85 1.97 13.82
CA LEU A 44 -9.18 1.86 14.42
C LEU A 44 -9.38 2.93 15.51
N ASP A 45 -8.38 3.13 16.36
CA ASP A 45 -8.38 4.19 17.38
C ASP A 45 -8.42 5.60 16.75
N CYS A 46 -7.71 5.85 15.64
CA CYS A 46 -7.81 7.11 14.90
C CYS A 46 -9.22 7.35 14.34
N LEU A 47 -9.86 6.30 13.80
CA LEU A 47 -11.21 6.37 13.26
C LEU A 47 -12.22 6.67 14.38
N ASP A 48 -12.12 5.97 15.51
CA ASP A 48 -12.99 6.15 16.67
C ASP A 48 -12.85 7.55 17.28
N ARG A 49 -11.61 8.03 17.48
CA ARG A 49 -11.32 9.41 17.96
C ARG A 49 -11.81 10.49 17.01
N SER A 50 -11.99 10.18 15.73
CA SER A 50 -12.59 11.10 14.76
C SER A 50 -14.13 11.16 14.83
N GLY A 51 -14.73 10.44 15.78
CA GLY A 51 -16.18 10.36 15.99
C GLY A 51 -16.86 9.28 15.14
N VAL A 52 -16.09 8.38 14.54
CA VAL A 52 -16.60 7.30 13.69
C VAL A 52 -16.26 5.96 14.34
N SER A 53 -17.22 5.36 15.03
CA SER A 53 -17.03 4.03 15.63
C SER A 53 -16.74 2.99 14.53
N PRO A 54 -15.59 2.28 14.59
CA PRO A 54 -15.25 1.21 13.64
C PRO A 54 -16.23 0.03 13.67
N ASP A 55 -16.94 -0.18 14.78
CA ASP A 55 -17.95 -1.25 14.93
C ASP A 55 -19.36 -0.78 14.54
N LYS A 56 -19.50 0.44 14.01
CA LYS A 56 -20.80 0.94 13.59
C LYS A 56 -21.25 0.20 12.33
N ASP A 57 -22.48 -0.30 12.35
CA ASP A 57 -23.15 -0.77 11.15
C ASP A 57 -23.25 0.38 10.13
N VAL A 58 -22.58 0.20 9.00
CA VAL A 58 -22.63 1.11 7.86
C VAL A 58 -23.66 0.62 6.86
N GLU A 59 -24.36 1.55 6.22
CA GLU A 59 -25.28 1.21 5.15
C GLU A 59 -24.53 0.49 4.02
N ALA A 60 -25.09 -0.65 3.59
CA ALA A 60 -24.51 -1.47 2.54
C ALA A 60 -24.31 -0.64 1.26
N GLY A 61 -23.10 -0.65 0.71
CA GLY A 61 -22.75 0.13 -0.48
C GLY A 61 -22.40 1.60 -0.22
N VAL A 62 -22.47 2.09 1.03
CA VAL A 62 -22.03 3.43 1.43
C VAL A 62 -20.70 3.37 2.19
N GLY A 63 -20.60 2.48 3.18
CA GLY A 63 -19.41 2.37 4.02
C GLY A 63 -19.24 3.56 4.98
N PHE A 64 -18.03 3.76 5.50
CA PHE A 64 -17.66 4.93 6.31
C PHE A 64 -17.43 6.18 5.46
N GLY A 65 -17.22 6.01 4.16
CA GLY A 65 -16.88 7.05 3.21
C GLY A 65 -15.37 7.21 3.04
N HIS A 66 -14.93 7.24 1.78
CA HIS A 66 -13.51 7.22 1.42
C HIS A 66 -12.69 8.39 2.02
N THR A 67 -13.30 9.57 2.22
CA THR A 67 -12.63 10.71 2.88
C THR A 67 -12.35 10.45 4.36
N VAL A 68 -13.26 9.76 5.05
CA VAL A 68 -13.10 9.39 6.46
C VAL A 68 -11.94 8.40 6.58
N LEU A 69 -11.95 7.33 5.79
CA LEU A 69 -10.87 6.34 5.75
C LEU A 69 -9.51 6.99 5.47
N ARG A 70 -9.45 7.88 4.48
CA ARG A 70 -8.21 8.60 4.13
C ARG A 70 -7.72 9.46 5.30
N LYS A 71 -8.61 10.21 5.97
CA LYS A 71 -8.23 11.03 7.13
C LYS A 71 -7.71 10.17 8.29
N ALA A 72 -8.39 9.07 8.60
CA ALA A 72 -7.95 8.14 9.63
C ALA A 72 -6.57 7.55 9.30
N LEU A 73 -6.34 7.14 8.04
CA LEU A 73 -5.06 6.61 7.60
C LEU A 73 -3.92 7.64 7.72
N LEU A 74 -4.18 8.90 7.35
CA LEU A 74 -3.20 9.99 7.51
C LEU A 74 -2.90 10.28 8.98
N ALA A 75 -3.91 10.27 9.85
CA ALA A 75 -3.73 10.42 11.29
C ALA A 75 -2.92 9.26 11.90
N THR A 76 -3.09 8.03 11.37
CA THR A 76 -2.27 6.88 11.77
C THR A 76 -0.80 7.11 11.43
N ILE A 77 -0.49 7.54 10.20
CA ILE A 77 0.89 7.86 9.77
C ILE A 77 1.48 8.98 10.64
N GLU A 78 0.71 10.05 10.89
CA GLU A 78 1.13 11.16 11.74
C GLU A 78 1.49 10.70 13.16
N ARG A 79 0.63 9.88 13.79
CA ARG A 79 0.88 9.34 15.14
C ARG A 79 2.09 8.41 15.18
N ILE A 80 2.27 7.54 14.18
CA ILE A 80 3.46 6.70 14.07
C ILE A 80 4.73 7.56 14.03
N ASN A 81 4.77 8.56 13.14
CA ASN A 81 5.90 9.49 13.07
C ASN A 81 6.09 10.26 14.39
N GLY A 82 5.00 10.63 15.08
CA GLY A 82 5.02 11.26 16.39
C GLY A 82 5.71 10.40 17.45
N PHE A 83 5.33 9.13 17.57
CA PHE A 83 5.98 8.21 18.53
C PHE A 83 7.47 8.02 18.25
N ILE A 84 7.85 7.93 16.98
CA ILE A 84 9.25 7.84 16.57
C ILE A 84 9.98 9.12 16.96
N ARG A 85 9.40 10.28 16.66
CA ARG A 85 9.94 11.60 17.03
C ARG A 85 10.18 11.73 18.53
N ASP A 86 9.30 11.19 19.36
CA ASP A 86 9.47 11.23 20.82
C ASP A 86 10.63 10.33 21.31
N VAL A 87 11.13 9.40 20.50
CA VAL A 87 12.26 8.53 20.84
C VAL A 87 13.56 9.09 20.29
N VAL A 88 13.59 9.52 19.03
CA VAL A 88 14.82 9.88 18.30
C VAL A 88 14.94 11.38 17.98
N GLY A 89 13.97 12.20 18.39
CA GLY A 89 13.88 13.61 18.03
C GLY A 89 13.47 13.84 16.57
N SER A 90 13.21 15.10 16.21
CA SER A 90 12.77 15.47 14.85
C SER A 90 13.77 15.10 13.76
N ALA A 91 15.06 15.18 14.03
CA ALA A 91 16.10 14.81 13.06
C ALA A 91 16.15 13.29 12.83
N GLY A 92 15.92 12.50 13.88
CA GLY A 92 16.07 11.04 13.82
C GLY A 92 14.96 10.29 13.08
N VAL A 93 13.77 10.90 12.87
CA VAL A 93 12.67 10.24 12.14
C VAL A 93 13.07 9.90 10.70
N GLY A 94 13.93 10.75 10.09
CA GLY A 94 14.46 10.56 8.75
C GLY A 94 15.77 9.76 8.68
N GLU A 95 16.29 9.29 9.82
CA GLU A 95 17.54 8.50 9.88
C GLU A 95 17.27 6.99 9.78
N GLU A 96 18.31 6.18 9.62
CA GLU A 96 18.16 4.76 9.21
C GLU A 96 17.28 3.91 10.13
N GLU A 97 17.37 4.13 11.45
CA GLU A 97 16.58 3.40 12.43
C GLU A 97 15.14 3.94 12.57
N GLY A 98 14.95 5.25 12.37
CA GLY A 98 13.66 5.93 12.51
C GLY A 98 12.79 5.93 11.25
N ARG A 99 13.39 5.69 10.08
CA ARG A 99 12.68 5.67 8.80
C ARG A 99 11.68 4.53 8.72
N SER A 100 10.47 4.86 8.29
CA SER A 100 9.36 3.93 8.10
C SER A 100 8.97 3.82 6.62
N LEU A 101 8.57 2.60 6.21
CA LEU A 101 7.91 2.32 4.94
C LEU A 101 6.48 1.88 5.27
N LEU A 102 5.50 2.73 4.93
CA LEU A 102 4.12 2.57 5.38
C LEU A 102 3.18 2.46 4.19
N ASN A 103 3.36 1.42 3.37
CA ASN A 103 2.40 1.12 2.32
C ASN A 103 1.22 0.37 2.93
N PHE A 104 0.24 1.13 3.43
CA PHE A 104 -0.98 0.57 3.99
C PHE A 104 -2.04 0.42 2.91
N ALA A 105 -2.92 -0.56 3.06
CA ALA A 105 -4.16 -0.67 2.32
C ALA A 105 -5.31 -0.95 3.29
N VAL A 106 -6.35 -0.12 3.25
CA VAL A 106 -7.50 -0.23 4.14
C VAL A 106 -8.79 -0.21 3.35
N THR A 107 -9.77 -0.99 3.80
CA THR A 107 -11.12 -0.99 3.23
C THR A 107 -12.19 -1.22 4.28
N ASP A 108 -13.34 -0.58 4.05
CA ASP A 108 -14.61 -0.76 4.76
C ASP A 108 -15.58 -1.67 4.00
N GLY A 109 -15.12 -2.33 2.94
CA GLY A 109 -15.94 -3.15 2.04
C GLY A 109 -16.60 -2.38 0.89
N VAL A 110 -16.50 -1.04 0.87
CA VAL A 110 -17.06 -0.19 -0.19
C VAL A 110 -15.99 0.66 -0.86
N SER A 111 -15.11 1.27 -0.08
CA SER A 111 -13.99 2.08 -0.55
C SER A 111 -12.66 1.44 -0.15
N VAL A 112 -11.63 1.70 -0.94
CA VAL A 112 -10.26 1.28 -0.65
C VAL A 112 -9.39 2.53 -0.59
N VAL A 113 -8.55 2.64 0.44
CA VAL A 113 -7.52 3.67 0.53
C VAL A 113 -6.18 3.00 0.75
N CYS A 114 -5.21 3.31 -0.09
CA CYS A 114 -3.84 2.88 0.08
C CYS A 114 -2.93 4.09 0.31
N SER A 115 -1.89 3.95 1.12
CA SER A 115 -0.76 4.87 1.15
C SER A 115 0.42 4.25 0.39
N ARG A 116 1.19 5.11 -0.30
CA ARG A 116 2.58 4.81 -0.67
C ARG A 116 3.45 5.82 0.06
N TYR A 117 4.15 5.42 1.11
CA TYR A 117 4.74 6.36 2.05
C TYR A 117 6.11 5.95 2.58
N VAL A 118 7.02 6.93 2.68
CA VAL A 118 8.30 6.84 3.39
C VAL A 118 8.52 8.11 4.23
N SER A 119 9.00 7.94 5.47
CA SER A 119 9.36 9.06 6.36
C SER A 119 10.78 9.59 6.08
N SER A 120 11.04 9.95 4.82
CA SER A 120 12.32 10.49 4.36
C SER A 120 12.08 11.49 3.24
N ARG A 121 12.95 12.49 3.10
CA ARG A 121 12.92 13.42 1.96
C ARG A 121 13.73 12.91 0.78
N THR A 122 14.71 12.06 1.03
CA THR A 122 15.71 11.62 0.05
C THR A 122 15.48 10.19 -0.42
N ASP A 123 14.76 9.37 0.34
CA ASP A 123 14.47 7.99 -0.03
C ASP A 123 13.10 7.87 -0.73
N GLU A 124 12.96 6.84 -1.54
CA GLU A 124 11.71 6.45 -2.19
C GLU A 124 10.97 5.42 -1.33
N ALA A 125 9.64 5.44 -1.38
CA ALA A 125 8.82 4.40 -0.75
C ALA A 125 8.86 3.09 -1.55
N ALA A 126 8.54 1.97 -0.90
CA ALA A 126 8.33 0.69 -1.57
C ALA A 126 7.32 0.85 -2.72
N SER A 127 7.51 0.08 -3.79
CA SER A 127 6.71 0.23 -5.01
C SER A 127 5.23 -0.06 -4.75
N LEU A 128 4.39 0.70 -5.45
CA LEU A 128 2.94 0.51 -5.46
C LEU A 128 2.43 1.00 -6.81
N PHE A 129 1.65 0.15 -7.48
CA PHE A 129 1.06 0.42 -8.77
C PHE A 129 -0.44 0.20 -8.72
N PHE A 130 -1.14 0.85 -9.64
CA PHE A 130 -2.51 0.48 -9.93
C PHE A 130 -2.74 0.34 -11.43
N SER A 131 -3.66 -0.54 -11.78
CA SER A 131 -4.25 -0.64 -13.11
C SER A 131 -5.76 -0.56 -12.98
N SER A 132 -6.43 -0.04 -13.99
CA SER A 132 -7.89 0.08 -14.01
C SER A 132 -8.43 -0.22 -15.39
N GLY A 133 -9.59 -0.85 -15.47
CA GLY A 133 -10.24 -1.16 -16.74
C GLY A 133 -11.60 -1.80 -16.55
N THR A 134 -12.17 -2.31 -17.64
CA THR A 134 -13.52 -2.89 -17.68
C THR A 134 -13.53 -4.39 -17.35
N SER A 135 -12.40 -5.08 -17.53
CA SER A 135 -12.36 -6.53 -17.38
C SER A 135 -10.93 -7.07 -17.28
N TRP A 136 -10.73 -8.06 -16.41
CA TRP A 136 -9.50 -8.83 -16.25
C TRP A 136 -9.70 -10.22 -16.83
N ARG A 137 -8.87 -10.59 -17.83
CA ARG A 137 -9.02 -11.87 -18.54
C ARG A 137 -7.69 -12.58 -18.67
N GLU A 138 -7.74 -13.91 -18.60
CA GLU A 138 -6.63 -14.76 -18.97
C GLU A 138 -6.39 -14.65 -20.48
N LEU A 139 -5.16 -14.34 -20.88
CA LEU A 139 -4.70 -14.49 -22.25
C LEU A 139 -4.66 -15.98 -22.53
N GLN A 140 -5.61 -16.47 -23.34
CA GLN A 140 -5.45 -17.81 -23.91
C GLN A 140 -4.16 -17.80 -24.71
N GLY A 141 -3.16 -18.57 -24.25
CA GLY A 141 -1.89 -18.66 -24.94
C GLY A 141 -2.11 -19.00 -26.42
N ASN A 142 -1.25 -18.50 -27.30
CA ASN A 142 -1.15 -18.91 -28.70
C ASN A 142 -0.68 -20.40 -28.80
N GLY A 143 -1.35 -21.31 -28.10
CA GLY A 143 -1.34 -22.72 -28.42
C GLY A 143 -2.05 -22.84 -29.76
N SER A 144 -1.26 -23.03 -30.81
CA SER A 144 -1.70 -23.60 -32.07
C SER A 144 -2.85 -24.58 -31.84
N GLY A 145 -4.00 -24.30 -32.46
CA GLY A 145 -5.17 -25.16 -32.37
C GLY A 145 -4.82 -26.61 -32.67
N VAL A 146 -4.70 -27.41 -31.62
CA VAL A 146 -4.84 -28.85 -31.69
C VAL A 146 -5.88 -29.18 -30.64
N GLU A 147 -7.13 -29.22 -31.08
CA GLU A 147 -8.20 -29.86 -30.32
C GLU A 147 -7.78 -31.31 -30.08
N GLY A 148 -7.63 -31.72 -28.82
CA GLY A 148 -7.53 -33.14 -28.46
C GLY A 148 -6.29 -33.62 -27.69
N ALA A 149 -5.50 -32.76 -27.05
CA ALA A 149 -4.52 -33.24 -26.06
C ALA A 149 -5.16 -33.25 -24.66
N GLU A 150 -5.39 -34.44 -24.12
CA GLU A 150 -5.73 -34.64 -22.71
C GLU A 150 -4.69 -33.93 -21.84
N ALA A 151 -5.16 -33.08 -20.93
CA ALA A 151 -4.31 -32.24 -20.11
C ALA A 151 -3.60 -33.10 -19.05
N ASP A 152 -2.27 -33.20 -19.13
CA ASP A 152 -1.45 -33.49 -17.95
C ASP A 152 -1.67 -32.36 -16.94
N ASP A 153 -2.21 -32.71 -15.77
CA ASP A 153 -2.75 -31.80 -14.76
C ASP A 153 -1.67 -31.18 -13.83
N ASP A 154 -0.38 -31.35 -14.16
CA ASP A 154 0.75 -31.11 -13.24
C ASP A 154 1.84 -30.14 -13.77
N ALA A 155 1.62 -29.47 -14.90
CA ALA A 155 2.49 -28.38 -15.33
C ALA A 155 1.86 -27.04 -14.92
N GLU A 156 2.54 -26.29 -14.04
CA GLU A 156 2.25 -24.87 -13.73
C GLU A 156 2.27 -24.06 -15.03
N ARG A 157 1.14 -24.02 -15.75
CA ARG A 157 0.99 -23.10 -16.88
C ARG A 157 1.00 -21.70 -16.29
N GLU A 158 2.03 -20.92 -16.62
CA GLU A 158 2.08 -19.48 -16.34
C GLU A 158 0.90 -18.83 -17.06
N ARG A 159 -0.20 -18.62 -16.31
CA ARG A 159 -1.42 -18.03 -16.85
C ARG A 159 -1.22 -16.53 -16.94
N ASP A 160 -1.09 -16.03 -18.15
CA ASP A 160 -1.02 -14.60 -18.40
C ASP A 160 -2.39 -13.97 -18.30
N TYR A 161 -2.43 -12.78 -17.70
CA TYR A 161 -3.65 -11.99 -17.62
C TYR A 161 -3.43 -10.61 -18.22
N VAL A 162 -4.52 -10.02 -18.71
CA VAL A 162 -4.53 -8.65 -19.24
C VAL A 162 -5.70 -7.84 -18.69
N MET A 163 -5.42 -6.57 -18.41
CA MET A 163 -6.43 -5.57 -18.10
C MET A 163 -6.95 -4.95 -19.40
N GLU A 164 -8.18 -5.26 -19.78
CA GLU A 164 -8.83 -4.65 -20.93
C GLU A 164 -9.59 -3.37 -20.55
N ARG A 165 -9.52 -2.36 -21.41
CA ARG A 165 -10.30 -1.11 -21.35
C ARG A 165 -11.18 -1.01 -22.58
N ARG A 166 -12.45 -1.43 -22.47
CA ARG A 166 -13.41 -1.38 -23.60
C ARG A 166 -14.16 -0.05 -23.70
N ASP A 167 -14.20 0.71 -22.61
CA ASP A 167 -14.79 2.04 -22.55
C ASP A 167 -13.97 2.95 -21.60
N LYS A 168 -14.55 4.11 -21.23
CA LYS A 168 -13.93 5.06 -20.30
C LYS A 168 -14.16 4.70 -18.82
N GLY A 169 -14.90 3.64 -18.55
CA GLY A 169 -15.19 3.13 -17.22
C GLY A 169 -14.02 2.35 -16.64
N SER A 170 -14.01 2.28 -15.31
CA SER A 170 -13.02 1.56 -14.51
C SER A 170 -13.75 0.60 -13.57
N ASP A 171 -14.41 -0.41 -14.13
CA ASP A 171 -15.18 -1.40 -13.36
C ASP A 171 -14.31 -2.22 -12.41
N ILE A 172 -13.05 -2.43 -12.80
CA ILE A 172 -12.05 -3.16 -12.05
C ILE A 172 -10.86 -2.24 -11.82
N VAL A 173 -10.38 -2.21 -10.57
CA VAL A 173 -9.13 -1.56 -10.20
C VAL A 173 -8.26 -2.57 -9.47
N LEU A 174 -7.06 -2.78 -9.99
CA LEU A 174 -6.03 -3.62 -9.38
C LEU A 174 -5.00 -2.72 -8.73
N VAL A 175 -4.56 -3.09 -7.53
CA VAL A 175 -3.47 -2.42 -6.81
C VAL A 175 -2.47 -3.48 -6.39
N ALA A 176 -1.20 -3.29 -6.72
CA ALA A 176 -0.16 -4.27 -6.48
C ALA A 176 1.20 -3.61 -6.23
N SER A 177 2.09 -4.32 -5.54
CA SER A 177 3.47 -3.86 -5.32
C SER A 177 4.29 -3.85 -6.62
N GLU A 178 3.89 -4.63 -7.63
CA GLU A 178 4.53 -4.71 -8.95
C GLU A 178 3.48 -4.97 -10.05
N PRO A 179 3.77 -4.61 -11.32
CA PRO A 179 2.91 -4.96 -12.43
C PRO A 179 2.75 -6.47 -12.58
N LEU A 180 1.51 -6.97 -12.49
CA LEU A 180 1.19 -8.41 -12.59
C LEU A 180 1.03 -8.92 -14.03
N THR A 181 1.24 -8.05 -15.03
CA THR A 181 1.04 -8.38 -16.45
C THR A 181 2.24 -7.96 -17.28
N PHE A 182 2.46 -8.61 -18.41
CA PHE A 182 3.47 -8.20 -19.40
C PHE A 182 3.24 -6.79 -19.94
N GLU A 183 1.98 -6.37 -20.11
CA GLU A 183 1.62 -5.02 -20.55
C GLU A 183 1.81 -3.98 -19.41
N ARG A 184 3.07 -3.70 -19.07
CA ARG A 184 3.45 -2.76 -18.00
C ARG A 184 2.96 -1.34 -18.26
N ASP A 185 2.69 -0.97 -19.50
CA ASP A 185 2.15 0.34 -19.87
C ASP A 185 0.76 0.60 -19.29
N ASN A 186 -0.02 -0.46 -19.02
CA ASN A 186 -1.34 -0.34 -18.39
C ASN A 186 -1.27 -0.05 -16.88
N TRP A 187 -0.10 -0.21 -16.27
CA TRP A 187 0.13 0.03 -14.86
C TRP A 187 0.65 1.44 -14.61
N VAL A 188 0.04 2.14 -13.66
CA VAL A 188 0.44 3.48 -13.25
C VAL A 188 1.10 3.38 -11.88
N THR A 189 2.33 3.91 -11.78
CA THR A 189 3.04 4.02 -10.51
C THR A 189 2.35 5.02 -9.61
N VAL A 190 2.02 4.63 -8.39
CA VAL A 190 1.54 5.57 -7.37
C VAL A 190 2.73 6.43 -6.94
N PRO A 191 2.64 7.78 -6.95
CA PRO A 191 3.76 8.62 -6.51
C PRO A 191 4.14 8.37 -5.05
N THR A 192 5.41 8.55 -4.72
CA THR A 192 5.87 8.48 -3.33
C THR A 192 5.20 9.56 -2.48
N ASN A 193 4.87 9.21 -1.24
CA ASN A 193 4.15 10.04 -0.28
C ASN A 193 2.82 10.54 -0.85
N SER A 194 2.00 9.60 -1.33
CA SER A 194 0.65 9.85 -1.82
C SER A 194 -0.32 8.78 -1.33
N THR A 195 -1.60 9.14 -1.24
CA THR A 195 -2.69 8.19 -1.05
C THR A 195 -3.37 7.89 -2.38
N LEU A 196 -3.64 6.61 -2.64
CA LEU A 196 -4.53 6.12 -3.70
C LEU A 196 -5.89 5.83 -3.07
N THR A 197 -6.97 6.39 -3.60
CA THR A 197 -8.34 6.16 -3.12
C THR A 197 -9.18 5.62 -4.25
N ILE A 198 -9.88 4.51 -3.99
CA ILE A 198 -10.83 3.89 -4.90
C ILE A 198 -12.21 3.99 -4.26
N SER A 199 -13.14 4.67 -4.93
CA SER A 199 -14.53 4.76 -4.49
C SER A 199 -15.44 4.92 -5.69
N LYS A 200 -16.51 4.11 -5.79
CA LYS A 200 -17.46 4.11 -6.91
C LYS A 200 -16.75 4.14 -8.28
N GLN A 201 -15.84 3.20 -8.49
CA GLN A 201 -15.05 3.05 -9.74
C GLN A 201 -14.12 4.25 -10.07
N THR A 202 -14.04 5.25 -9.20
CA THR A 202 -13.17 6.40 -9.37
C THR A 202 -11.87 6.18 -8.60
N VAL A 203 -10.75 6.38 -9.29
CA VAL A 203 -9.41 6.36 -8.69
C VAL A 203 -8.95 7.81 -8.48
N MET A 204 -8.58 8.15 -7.25
CA MET A 204 -8.07 9.48 -6.90
C MET A 204 -6.72 9.36 -6.21
N ILE A 205 -5.78 10.20 -6.61
CA ILE A 205 -4.45 10.28 -5.98
C ILE A 205 -4.32 11.63 -5.31
N HIS A 206 -3.92 11.63 -4.04
CA HIS A 206 -3.69 12.86 -3.27
C HIS A 206 -2.32 12.82 -2.62
N PRO A 207 -1.53 13.90 -2.66
CA PRO A 207 -0.25 13.95 -1.96
C PRO A 207 -0.45 13.92 -0.44
N ILE A 208 0.47 13.26 0.25
CA ILE A 208 0.62 13.35 1.70
C ILE A 208 1.52 14.55 1.97
N VAL A 209 0.97 15.60 2.56
CA VAL A 209 1.66 16.87 2.80
C VAL A 209 2.11 16.94 4.25
N ASP A 210 3.34 16.50 4.51
CA ASP A 210 4.01 16.55 5.81
C ASP A 210 5.45 17.09 5.67
N GLU A 211 6.30 16.87 6.67
CA GLU A 211 7.70 17.31 6.66
C GLU A 211 8.59 16.58 5.62
N PHE A 212 8.13 15.44 5.10
CA PHE A 212 8.81 14.63 4.08
C PHE A 212 8.33 14.93 2.65
N TYR A 213 7.28 15.75 2.51
CA TYR A 213 6.75 16.18 1.22
C TYR A 213 7.73 17.10 0.48
N SER A 214 7.91 16.84 -0.82
CA SER A 214 8.68 17.72 -1.72
C SER A 214 7.72 18.47 -2.63
N ARG A 215 7.85 19.81 -2.68
CA ARG A 215 7.13 20.66 -3.64
C ARG A 215 7.67 20.56 -5.06
N ASN A 216 8.91 20.06 -5.22
CA ASN A 216 9.51 19.88 -6.53
C ASN A 216 9.07 18.52 -7.11
N PRO A 217 8.24 18.48 -8.17
CA PRO A 217 7.77 17.23 -8.77
C PRO A 217 8.89 16.45 -9.46
N SER A 218 10.01 17.09 -9.80
CA SER A 218 11.20 16.47 -10.41
C SER A 218 12.24 16.05 -9.38
N HIS A 219 11.92 16.06 -8.08
CA HIS A 219 12.85 15.65 -7.04
C HIS A 219 13.09 14.14 -7.08
N GLU A 220 14.32 13.74 -7.35
CA GLU A 220 14.73 12.33 -7.35
C GLU A 220 14.88 11.79 -5.93
N ARG A 221 14.51 10.52 -5.75
CA ARG A 221 14.59 9.81 -4.47
C ARG A 221 15.33 8.50 -4.67
N SER A 222 16.12 8.11 -3.69
CA SER A 222 16.92 6.88 -3.71
C SER A 222 16.07 5.66 -3.32
N ALA A 223 16.17 4.60 -4.11
CA ALA A 223 15.52 3.31 -3.83
C ALA A 223 16.27 2.48 -2.77
N ASN A 224 17.49 2.89 -2.38
CA ASN A 224 18.40 2.09 -1.55
C ASN A 224 17.78 1.64 -0.22
N PHE A 225 17.07 2.54 0.47
CA PHE A 225 16.49 2.22 1.77
C PHE A 225 15.44 1.11 1.66
N ALA A 226 14.52 1.23 0.68
CA ALA A 226 13.52 0.20 0.43
C ALA A 226 14.16 -1.15 0.03
N GLN A 227 15.19 -1.14 -0.82
CA GLN A 227 15.94 -2.35 -1.18
C GLN A 227 16.63 -3.01 0.03
N GLN A 228 17.27 -2.21 0.88
CA GLN A 228 17.91 -2.69 2.11
C GLN A 228 16.90 -3.32 3.09
N LYS A 229 15.64 -2.87 3.06
CA LYS A 229 14.53 -3.45 3.83
C LYS A 229 13.83 -4.60 3.12
N GLY A 230 14.42 -5.14 2.04
CA GLY A 230 13.89 -6.26 1.26
C GLY A 230 12.58 -5.93 0.53
N GLN A 231 12.31 -4.64 0.29
CA GLN A 231 11.09 -4.20 -0.38
C GLN A 231 11.30 -4.13 -1.88
N THR A 232 10.24 -4.46 -2.62
CA THR A 232 10.20 -4.24 -4.06
C THR A 232 10.30 -2.75 -4.37
N VAL A 233 11.17 -2.44 -5.32
CA VAL A 233 11.33 -1.12 -5.94
C VAL A 233 11.47 -1.33 -7.43
N THR A 234 11.06 -0.32 -8.21
CA THR A 234 11.03 -0.45 -9.67
C THR A 234 11.71 0.72 -10.35
N GLY A 235 12.37 0.45 -11.48
CA GLY A 235 12.91 1.49 -12.34
C GLY A 235 11.82 2.28 -13.06
N SER A 236 12.25 3.28 -13.84
CA SER A 236 11.35 4.07 -14.70
C SER A 236 10.61 3.22 -15.74
N ASP A 237 11.17 2.06 -16.10
CA ASP A 237 10.58 1.04 -16.98
C ASP A 237 9.62 0.08 -16.25
N LYS A 238 9.35 0.33 -14.97
CA LYS A 238 8.48 -0.48 -14.10
C LYS A 238 8.97 -1.92 -13.91
N ARG A 239 10.25 -2.20 -14.15
CA ARG A 239 10.89 -3.48 -13.81
C ARG A 239 11.47 -3.42 -12.40
N VAL A 240 11.48 -4.55 -11.72
CA VAL A 240 12.05 -4.66 -10.36
C VAL A 240 13.55 -4.42 -10.41
N LEU A 241 14.05 -3.51 -9.56
CA LEU A 241 15.49 -3.23 -9.47
C LEU A 241 16.17 -4.28 -8.58
N GLY A 242 17.18 -4.97 -9.12
CA GLY A 242 17.97 -5.98 -8.39
C GLY A 242 17.42 -7.42 -8.49
N GLY A 243 16.47 -7.68 -9.39
CA GLY A 243 15.91 -9.01 -9.66
C GLY A 243 16.73 -9.88 -10.63
N GLU A 244 18.07 -9.82 -10.60
CA GLU A 244 18.84 -10.94 -11.16
C GLU A 244 18.81 -12.06 -10.13
N VAL A 245 18.02 -13.09 -10.41
CA VAL A 245 18.19 -14.40 -9.81
C VAL A 245 19.65 -14.76 -10.00
N ALA A 246 20.37 -15.02 -8.90
CA ALA A 246 21.64 -15.70 -8.97
C ALA A 246 21.38 -17.07 -9.63
N VAL A 247 21.57 -17.14 -10.95
CA VAL A 247 21.66 -18.40 -11.66
C VAL A 247 23.00 -18.99 -11.27
N ALA A 248 22.96 -19.89 -10.28
CA ALA A 248 24.07 -20.78 -9.96
C ALA A 248 24.26 -21.82 -11.08
#